data_AF-A0A4V1BIE2-F1
#
_entry.id   AF-A0A4V1BIE2-F1
#
_cell.length_a   1.000
_cell.length_b   1.000
_cell.length_c   1.000
_cell.angle_alpha   90.00
_cell.angle_beta   90.00
_cell.angle_gamma   90.00
#
_symmetry.space_group_name_H-M   'P 1'
#
loop_
_entity.id
_entity.type
_entity.pdbx_description
1 polymer ?
#
loop_
_entity_poly.entity_id
_entity_poly.type
_entity_poly.pdbx_seq_one_letter_code
_entity_poly.pdbx_strand_id
1 'polypeptide(L)' 'MNLHQTIPTRPPLYAVTLIDRRTGYPHRVNGAALTAFSRDPAQAARDLLAGRDPNQWHTRILPLTGH' A
#
# COMPACT_ATOMS: atom_id res chain seq x y z
N MET A 1 -9.61 -23.68 32.61
CA MET A 1 -8.44 -23.63 31.70
C MET A 1 -8.99 -23.50 30.28
N ASN A 2 -8.94 -22.31 29.69
CA ASN A 2 -9.51 -22.08 28.36
C ASN A 2 -8.37 -21.74 27.40
N LEU A 3 -8.13 -22.65 26.47
CA LEU A 3 -7.13 -22.55 25.41
C LEU A 3 -7.49 -21.37 24.52
N HIS A 4 -6.72 -20.29 24.63
CA HIS A 4 -6.73 -19.19 23.68
C HIS A 4 -6.18 -19.73 22.35
N GLN A 5 -7.07 -20.13 21.44
CA GLN A 5 -6.70 -20.34 20.04
C GLN A 5 -6.19 -19.01 19.48
N THR A 6 -4.88 -18.83 19.45
CA THR A 6 -4.24 -17.84 18.59
C THR A 6 -4.39 -18.32 17.16
N ILE A 7 -5.50 -17.96 16.52
CA ILE A 7 -5.64 -18.10 15.07
C ILE A 7 -4.47 -17.28 14.48
N PRO A 8 -3.55 -17.87 13.70
CA PRO A 8 -2.55 -17.07 13.02
C PRO A 8 -3.28 -16.20 12.00
N THR A 9 -3.55 -14.95 12.36
CA THR A 9 -4.05 -13.95 11.43
C THR A 9 -2.95 -13.71 10.42
N ARG A 10 -3.10 -14.32 9.23
CA ARG A 10 -2.25 -14.04 8.08
C ARG A 10 -2.18 -12.51 7.94
N PRO A 11 -0.98 -11.90 7.77
CA PRO A 11 -0.89 -10.45 7.74
C PRO A 11 -1.83 -9.91 6.66
N PRO A 12 -2.61 -8.86 6.94
CA PRO A 12 -3.55 -8.30 5.99
C PRO A 12 -2.80 -7.89 4.72
N LEU A 13 -3.44 -8.09 3.57
CA LEU A 13 -2.91 -7.59 2.31
C LEU A 13 -3.21 -6.09 2.24
N TYR A 14 -2.26 -5.28 1.79
CA TYR A 14 -2.43 -3.84 1.63
C TYR A 14 -2.34 -3.46 0.16
N ALA A 15 -3.16 -2.50 -0.25
CA ALA A 15 -2.97 -1.73 -1.47
C ALA A 15 -2.12 -0.49 -1.16
N VAL A 16 -0.99 -0.36 -1.82
CA VAL A 16 -0.08 0.79 -1.72
C VAL A 16 -0.12 1.51 -3.06
N THR A 17 -0.83 2.63 -3.13
CA THR A 17 -1.03 3.41 -4.36
C THR A 17 -0.12 4.63 -4.38
N LEU A 18 0.53 4.89 -5.50
CA LEU A 18 1.32 6.11 -5.68
C LEU A 18 0.39 7.30 -5.94
N ILE A 19 0.53 8.36 -5.16
CA ILE A 19 -0.27 9.58 -5.23
C ILE A 19 0.63 10.75 -5.62
N ASP A 20 0.17 11.54 -6.59
CA ASP A 20 0.76 12.84 -6.93
C ASP A 20 0.32 13.85 -5.86
N ARG A 21 1.28 14.45 -5.14
CA ARG A 21 1.02 15.41 -4.05
C ARG A 21 0.50 16.75 -4.53
N ARG A 22 0.78 17.13 -5.77
CA ARG A 22 0.35 18.41 -6.36
C ARG A 22 -1.14 18.39 -6.67
N THR A 23 -1.66 17.23 -7.06
CA THR A 23 -3.02 17.05 -7.55
C THR A 23 -3.90 16.22 -6.60
N GLY A 24 -3.29 15.44 -5.70
CA GLY A 24 -3.97 14.52 -4.78
C GLY A 24 -4.49 13.25 -5.44
N TYR A 25 -4.30 13.07 -6.75
CA TYR A 25 -4.82 11.92 -7.49
C TYR A 25 -3.80 10.77 -7.59
N PRO A 26 -4.28 9.53 -7.76
CA PRO A 26 -3.41 8.40 -8.06
C PRO A 26 -2.64 8.62 -9.35
N HIS A 27 -1.33 8.36 -9.31
CA HIS A 27 -0.53 8.28 -10.53
C HIS A 27 -1.06 7.14 -11.40
N ARG A 28 -1.38 7.42 -12.67
CA ARG A 28 -1.87 6.40 -13.60
C ARG A 28 -0.84 6.09 -14.67
N VAL A 29 -0.64 4.80 -14.94
CA VAL A 29 0.17 4.29 -16.04
C VAL A 29 -0.75 3.46 -16.94
N ASN A 30 -0.80 3.78 -18.23
CA ASN A 30 -1.74 3.16 -19.18
C ASN A 30 -3.21 3.18 -18.70
N GLY A 31 -3.62 4.27 -18.03
CA GLY A 31 -4.98 4.45 -17.53
C GLY A 31 -5.29 3.80 -16.18
N ALA A 32 -4.43 2.91 -15.67
CA ALA A 32 -4.59 2.22 -14.37
C ALA A 32 -3.77 2.90 -13.26
N ALA A 33 -4.32 2.99 -12.05
CA ALA A 33 -3.61 3.53 -10.91
C ALA A 33 -2.41 2.64 -10.53
N LEU A 34 -1.22 3.23 -10.43
CA LEU A 34 -0.01 2.52 -10.04
C LEU A 34 -0.12 2.11 -8.57
N THR A 35 -0.40 0.83 -8.34
CA THR A 35 -0.65 0.25 -7.02
C THR A 35 0.14 -1.04 -6.86
N ALA A 36 0.88 -1.16 -5.75
CA ALA A 36 1.53 -2.39 -5.33
C ALA A 36 0.68 -3.08 -4.25
N PHE A 37 0.53 -4.40 -4.34
CA PHE A 37 -0.13 -5.19 -3.30
C PHE A 37 0.92 -5.93 -2.47
N SER A 38 0.93 -5.70 -1.16
CA SER A 38 1.95 -6.27 -0.28
C SER A 38 1.41 -6.54 1.12
N ARG A 39 2.00 -7.53 1.80
CA ARG A 39 1.82 -7.73 3.26
C ARG A 39 2.79 -6.91 4.10
N ASP A 40 3.83 -6.35 3.47
CA ASP A 40 4.71 -5.34 4.04
C ASP A 40 4.49 -4.03 3.27
N PRO A 41 3.54 -3.18 3.71
CA PRO A 41 3.23 -1.95 3.02
C PRO A 41 4.35 -0.91 3.15
N ALA A 42 5.19 -0.99 4.18
CA ALA A 42 6.30 -0.05 4.37
C ALA A 42 7.39 -0.29 3.33
N GLN A 43 7.79 -1.55 3.13
CA GLN A 43 8.75 -1.89 2.08
C GLN A 43 8.20 -1.54 0.70
N ALA A 44 6.96 -1.92 0.39
CA ALA A 44 6.34 -1.60 -0.89
C ALA A 44 6.24 -0.08 -1.16
N ALA A 45 5.99 0.72 -0.12
CA ALA A 45 6.00 2.17 -0.24
C ALA A 45 7.40 2.70 -0.57
N ARG A 46 8.45 2.16 0.04
CA ARG A 46 9.85 2.52 -0.27
C ARG A 46 10.21 2.20 -1.70
N ASP A 47 9.85 1.02 -2.20
CA ASP A 47 10.07 0.62 -3.59
C ASP A 47 9.30 1.54 -4.57
N LEU A 48 8.04 1.89 -4.25
CA LEU A 48 7.25 2.84 -5.02
C LEU A 48 7.75 4.28 -4.94
N LEU A 49 8.58 4.63 -3.97
CA LEU A 49 9.19 5.97 -3.86
C LEU A 49 10.66 5.97 -4.27
N ALA A 50 11.26 4.82 -4.55
CA ALA A 50 12.65 4.75 -5.00
C ALA A 50 12.82 5.45 -6.35
N GLY A 51 13.81 6.36 -6.44
CA GLY A 51 13.99 7.27 -7.59
C GLY A 51 12.91 8.35 -7.74
N ARG A 52 11.97 8.38 -6.80
CA ARG A 52 10.87 9.32 -6.53
C ARG A 52 11.31 10.68 -6.02
N ASP A 53 10.86 11.80 -6.57
CA ASP A 53 10.93 13.08 -5.82
C ASP A 53 9.88 13.09 -4.67
N PRO A 54 10.29 13.23 -3.40
CA PRO A 54 9.36 13.14 -2.27
C PRO A 54 8.45 14.37 -2.09
N ASN A 55 8.78 15.51 -2.71
CA ASN A 55 7.92 16.69 -2.72
C ASN A 55 6.75 16.54 -3.70
N GLN A 56 6.93 15.73 -4.75
CA GLN A 56 5.91 15.45 -5.74
C GLN A 56 5.14 14.16 -5.47
N TRP A 57 5.76 13.17 -4.83
CA TRP A 57 5.18 11.83 -4.70
C TRP A 57 5.01 11.40 -3.24
N HIS A 58 3.88 10.76 -2.96
CA HIS A 58 3.65 10.05 -1.71
C HIS A 58 2.86 8.76 -1.97
N THR A 59 2.75 7.88 -0.98
CA THR A 59 2.02 6.62 -1.11
C THR A 59 0.81 6.61 -0.19
N ARG A 60 -0.35 6.20 -0.71
CA ARG A 60 -1.53 5.91 0.09
C ARG A 60 -1.60 4.41 0.38
N ILE A 61 -1.67 4.05 1.66
CA ILE A 61 -1.72 2.66 2.11
C ILE A 61 -3.13 2.39 2.63
N LEU A 62 -3.81 1.39 2.06
CA LEU A 62 -5.12 0.95 2.50
C LEU A 62 -5.11 -0.57 2.71
N PRO A 63 -5.64 -1.09 3.83
CA PRO A 63 -5.82 -2.53 4.00
C PRO A 63 -6.88 -3.03 3.03
N LEU A 64 -6.59 -4.15 2.37
CA LEU A 64 -7.56 -4.96 1.64
C LEU A 64 -8.17 -5.95 2.63
N THR A 65 -9.17 -5.52 3.37
CA THR A 65 -10.01 -6.45 4.11
C THR A 65 -10.76 -7.29 3.09
N GLY A 66 -10.58 -8.62 3.13
CA GLY A 66 -11.42 -9.54 2.38
C GLY A 66 -12.86 -9.34 2.85
N HIS A 67 -13.74 -8.97 1.91
CA HIS A 67 -15.18 -8.82 2.17
C HIS A 67 -15.85 -10.18 2.40
#